data_AF-H5WR84-F1
#
_entry.id   AF-H5WR84-F1
#
_cell.length_a   1.000
_cell.length_b   1.000
_cell.length_c   1.000
_cell.angle_alpha   90.00
_cell.angle_beta   90.00
_cell.angle_gamma   90.00
#
_symmetry.space_group_name_H-M   'P 1'
#
loop_
_entity.id
_entity.type
_entity.pdbx_description
1 polymer ?
#
loop_
_entity_poly.entity_id
_entity_poly.type
_entity_poly.pdbx_seq_one_letter_code
_entity_poly.pdbx_strand_id
1 'polypeptide(L)'
;MAPSRRDAPRCFALVPCAGVGQRAGVGGPKQYAPVGGQPMVGRTLQALGRVKRLAAVLVVLAPDDKQFEVRLPGFGGEGQWLARCGGASRAETVFKGLAELQARGAAAHDWVLVHDAARCLVQPEWVDALIDACADDEVGGLLALPLADTLKQEADGRVAATVSRAGKWAAQTPQMFRLGLLQAALRQAGAEVTDEASAVEALGHAPKLVRGHARNLKVTWPEDFALAEALLADAPKENPMPPPLPTLRIGEGWDTHQLVTGRPLLLGGVNIPHDKGLLGHSDADALLHAITDALFGAAGLGDIGRHFSDTDAAYAGADSHALLAEAAKRVRAAGWAIVNVDATIVAQAPKMAPHIPAMRERIAQALGVDLACVNVKAKTAEKMGPVGEGRAIEARAVCLLSAAG
;
A
#
# COMPACT_ATOMS: atom_id res chain seq x y z
N MET A 1 -24.33 -8.75 23.87
CA MET A 1 -23.44 -7.60 23.66
C MET A 1 -22.23 -8.11 22.89
N ALA A 2 -22.00 -7.60 21.67
CA ALA A 2 -20.72 -7.86 21.00
C ALA A 2 -19.61 -7.16 21.81
N PRO A 3 -18.47 -7.82 22.09
CA PRO A 3 -17.38 -7.20 22.84
C PRO A 3 -16.93 -5.94 22.12
N SER A 4 -16.63 -4.90 22.89
CA SER A 4 -16.14 -3.64 22.35
C SER A 4 -14.84 -3.91 21.57
N ARG A 5 -14.59 -3.19 20.47
CA ARG A 5 -13.34 -3.32 19.69
C ARG A 5 -12.04 -3.10 20.51
N ARG A 6 -12.15 -2.69 21.78
CA ARG A 6 -11.02 -2.49 22.72
C ARG A 6 -10.60 -3.76 23.47
N ASP A 7 -11.34 -4.87 23.37
CA ASP A 7 -11.08 -6.10 24.15
C ASP A 7 -10.54 -7.28 23.31
N ALA A 8 -10.34 -7.10 22.01
CA ALA A 8 -9.78 -8.15 21.16
C ALA A 8 -8.25 -8.23 21.37
N PRO A 9 -7.67 -9.44 21.57
CA PRO A 9 -6.23 -9.58 21.75
C PRO A 9 -5.44 -9.08 20.54
N ARG A 10 -4.45 -8.24 20.78
CA ARG A 10 -3.54 -7.74 19.75
C ARG A 10 -2.43 -8.75 19.49
N CYS A 11 -1.82 -8.68 18.31
CA CYS A 11 -0.66 -9.47 17.96
C CYS A 11 0.59 -8.61 17.91
N PHE A 12 1.67 -9.04 18.55
CA PHE A 12 2.98 -8.39 18.52
C PHE A 12 4.00 -9.36 17.95
N ALA A 13 4.94 -8.89 17.13
CA ALA A 13 6.12 -9.68 16.79
C ALA A 13 7.29 -9.31 17.72
N LEU A 14 8.06 -10.31 18.13
CA LEU A 14 9.27 -10.14 18.92
C LEU A 14 10.43 -10.85 18.22
N VAL A 15 11.45 -10.08 17.84
CA VAL A 15 12.62 -10.57 17.10
C VAL A 15 13.84 -10.55 18.02
N PRO A 16 14.26 -11.70 18.61
CA PRO A 16 15.50 -11.77 19.37
C PRO A 16 16.69 -11.63 18.41
N CYS A 17 17.44 -10.54 18.58
CA CYS A 17 18.53 -10.11 17.70
C CYS A 17 19.79 -9.69 18.49
N ALA A 18 19.96 -10.25 19.69
CA ALA A 18 21.09 -9.99 20.59
C ALA A 18 22.24 -11.01 20.47
N GLY A 19 22.08 -12.06 19.64
CA GLY A 19 23.10 -13.10 19.49
C GLY A 19 24.30 -12.66 18.65
N VAL A 20 25.47 -13.23 18.93
CA VAL A 20 26.72 -12.95 18.19
C VAL A 20 26.94 -13.85 16.96
N GLY A 21 26.28 -15.01 16.88
CA GLY A 21 26.28 -15.84 15.66
C GLY A 21 27.58 -16.60 15.33
N GLN A 22 28.34 -17.06 16.33
CA GLN A 22 29.67 -17.68 16.18
C GLN A 22 29.79 -18.79 15.10
N ARG A 23 28.73 -19.58 14.90
CA ARG A 23 28.71 -20.70 13.92
C ARG A 23 28.63 -20.27 12.45
N ALA A 24 28.25 -19.02 12.18
CA ALA A 24 28.04 -18.54 10.82
C ALA A 24 29.33 -18.16 10.09
N GLY A 25 30.50 -18.15 10.77
CA GLY A 25 31.80 -17.88 10.16
C GLY A 25 31.99 -16.46 9.62
N VAL A 26 31.02 -15.56 9.86
CA VAL A 26 31.09 -14.15 9.49
C VAL A 26 31.83 -13.38 10.58
N GLY A 27 32.79 -12.54 10.23
CA GLY A 27 33.66 -11.79 11.15
C GLY A 27 32.95 -10.67 11.95
N GLY A 28 31.73 -10.90 12.43
CA GLY A 28 30.86 -9.97 13.14
C GLY A 28 29.45 -10.56 13.40
N PRO A 29 28.50 -9.79 13.95
CA PRO A 29 27.16 -10.28 14.25
C PRO A 29 26.39 -10.68 12.98
N LYS A 30 26.01 -11.95 12.88
CA LYS A 30 25.44 -12.53 11.65
C LYS A 30 24.14 -11.88 11.16
N GLN A 31 23.37 -11.29 12.07
CA GLN A 31 22.13 -10.58 11.78
C GLN A 31 22.31 -9.39 10.81
N TYR A 32 23.53 -8.85 10.70
CA TYR A 32 23.85 -7.75 9.79
C TYR A 32 24.55 -8.20 8.51
N ALA A 33 24.90 -9.49 8.39
CA ALA A 33 25.48 -10.01 7.16
C ALA A 33 24.47 -9.85 6.01
N PRO A 34 24.95 -9.49 4.81
CA PRO A 34 24.07 -9.25 3.67
C PRO A 34 23.44 -10.57 3.19
N VAL A 35 22.15 -10.49 2.88
CA VAL A 35 21.38 -11.48 2.13
C VAL A 35 20.56 -10.70 1.11
N GLY A 36 20.68 -10.98 -0.18
CA GLY A 36 20.05 -10.25 -1.28
C GLY A 36 20.29 -8.74 -1.21
N GLY A 37 21.52 -8.32 -0.91
CA GLY A 37 21.91 -6.91 -0.82
C GLY A 37 21.38 -6.13 0.40
N GLN A 38 20.72 -6.78 1.36
CA GLN A 38 20.20 -6.16 2.58
C GLN A 38 20.69 -6.89 3.83
N PRO A 39 20.82 -6.22 5.00
CA PRO A 39 21.07 -6.91 6.26
C PRO A 39 20.03 -8.02 6.50
N MET A 40 20.48 -9.21 6.91
CA MET A 40 19.60 -10.36 7.18
C MET A 40 18.40 -10.01 8.07
N VAL A 41 18.63 -9.31 9.19
CA VAL A 41 17.54 -8.85 10.07
C VAL A 41 16.63 -7.85 9.37
N GLY A 42 17.16 -7.02 8.47
CA GLY A 42 16.36 -6.07 7.67
C GLY A 42 15.30 -6.77 6.83
N ARG A 43 15.63 -7.92 6.23
CA ARG A 43 14.65 -8.73 5.49
C ARG A 43 13.56 -9.31 6.39
N THR A 44 13.95 -9.86 7.55
CA THR A 44 13.02 -10.34 8.56
C THR A 44 12.03 -9.24 8.97
N LEU A 45 12.55 -8.05 9.29
CA LEU A 45 11.74 -6.91 9.72
C LEU A 45 10.86 -6.36 8.60
N GLN A 46 11.35 -6.35 7.36
CA GLN A 46 10.56 -5.95 6.21
C GLN A 46 9.37 -6.89 6.01
N ALA A 47 9.57 -8.21 6.11
CA ALA A 47 8.49 -9.18 5.98
C ALA A 47 7.46 -9.05 7.10
N LEU A 48 7.90 -8.96 8.36
CA LEU A 48 7.01 -8.77 9.50
C LEU A 48 6.26 -7.43 9.43
N GLY A 49 6.91 -6.35 8.98
CA GLY A 49 6.28 -5.04 8.81
C GLY A 49 5.18 -4.99 7.75
N ARG A 50 5.09 -5.98 6.86
CA ARG A 50 3.99 -6.11 5.88
C ARG A 50 2.76 -6.82 6.46
N VAL A 51 2.86 -7.45 7.63
CA VAL A 51 1.74 -8.15 8.29
C VAL A 51 0.85 -7.14 9.01
N LYS A 52 -0.25 -6.74 8.36
CA LYS A 52 -1.17 -5.69 8.86
C LYS A 52 -1.84 -6.00 10.22
N ARG A 53 -1.84 -7.26 10.64
CA ARG A 53 -2.43 -7.71 11.91
C ARG A 53 -1.51 -7.52 13.11
N LEU A 54 -0.23 -7.22 12.88
CA LEU A 54 0.70 -6.91 13.95
C LEU A 54 0.50 -5.46 14.42
N ALA A 55 0.26 -5.29 15.71
CA ALA A 55 0.20 -3.99 16.35
C ALA A 55 1.59 -3.33 16.43
N ALA A 56 2.63 -4.13 16.65
CA ALA A 56 4.01 -3.69 16.53
C ALA A 56 5.00 -4.86 16.32
N VAL A 57 6.18 -4.53 15.81
CA VAL A 57 7.35 -5.40 15.70
C VAL A 57 8.43 -4.89 16.65
N LEU A 58 8.73 -5.63 17.71
CA LEU A 58 9.82 -5.34 18.64
C LEU A 58 11.09 -6.10 18.25
N VAL A 59 12.19 -5.37 18.10
CA VAL A 59 13.52 -5.93 17.91
C VAL A 59 14.31 -5.80 19.20
N VAL A 60 14.82 -6.92 19.70
CA VAL A 60 15.59 -6.96 20.94
C VAL A 60 17.07 -7.15 20.60
N LEU A 61 17.87 -6.13 20.85
CA LEU A 61 19.30 -6.10 20.58
C LEU A 61 20.13 -6.32 21.84
N ALA A 62 21.40 -6.67 21.64
CA ALA A 62 22.37 -6.64 22.73
C ALA A 62 22.48 -5.22 23.32
N PRO A 63 22.72 -5.07 24.63
CA PRO A 63 22.81 -3.77 25.29
C PRO A 63 23.83 -2.81 24.66
N ASP A 64 24.91 -3.36 24.11
CA ASP A 64 26.06 -2.66 23.54
C ASP A 64 26.06 -2.63 22.01
N ASP A 65 25.01 -3.12 21.35
CA ASP A 65 24.89 -3.00 19.90
C ASP A 65 24.84 -1.51 19.51
N LYS A 66 25.74 -1.07 18.63
CA LYS A 66 25.79 0.30 18.09
C LYS A 66 25.65 0.32 16.57
N GLN A 67 25.35 -0.82 15.97
CA GLN A 67 25.38 -1.02 14.52
C GLN A 67 23.99 -0.92 13.90
N PHE A 68 22.93 -1.25 14.65
CA PHE A 68 21.59 -1.39 14.12
C PHE A 68 21.11 -0.19 13.29
N GLU A 69 21.19 1.02 13.84
CA GLU A 69 20.72 2.25 13.17
C GLU A 69 21.55 2.58 11.93
N VAL A 70 22.85 2.27 11.94
CA VAL A 70 23.72 2.45 10.78
C VAL A 70 23.36 1.46 9.67
N ARG A 71 23.01 0.22 10.04
CA ARG A 71 22.68 -0.85 9.09
C ARG A 71 21.23 -0.75 8.59
N LEU A 72 20.31 -0.19 9.38
CA LEU A 72 18.89 -0.04 9.07
C LEU A 72 18.39 1.39 9.41
N PRO A 73 18.84 2.44 8.68
CA PRO A 73 18.58 3.84 9.02
C PRO A 73 17.10 4.29 8.93
N GLY A 74 16.20 3.42 8.44
CA GLY A 74 14.76 3.68 8.32
C GLY A 74 13.89 2.91 9.31
N PHE A 75 14.47 2.14 10.23
CA PHE A 75 13.69 1.39 11.22
C PHE A 75 13.48 2.23 12.48
N GLY A 76 12.23 2.42 12.91
CA GLY A 76 11.90 3.17 14.12
C GLY A 76 10.66 4.08 14.03
N GLY A 77 9.70 3.75 13.16
CA GLY A 77 8.43 4.46 13.03
C GLY A 77 7.30 3.89 13.89
N GLU A 78 6.06 4.29 13.56
CA GLU A 78 4.86 3.72 14.18
C GLU A 78 4.82 2.20 14.02
N GLY A 79 4.62 1.47 15.12
CA GLY A 79 4.61 0.01 15.13
C GLY A 79 5.99 -0.66 14.97
N GLN A 80 7.10 0.09 14.93
CA GLN A 80 8.46 -0.46 14.85
C GLN A 80 9.26 -0.09 16.09
N TRP A 81 9.52 -1.08 16.94
CA TRP A 81 10.07 -0.88 18.27
C TRP A 81 11.45 -1.48 18.41
N LEU A 82 12.33 -0.74 19.10
CA LEU A 82 13.69 -1.14 19.40
C LEU A 82 13.90 -1.20 20.90
N ALA A 83 14.57 -2.25 21.39
CA ALA A 83 15.00 -2.35 22.78
C ALA A 83 16.38 -3.00 22.90
N ARG A 84 17.24 -2.42 23.74
CA ARG A 84 18.61 -2.88 23.99
C ARG A 84 18.71 -3.64 25.29
N CYS A 85 17.83 -4.63 25.45
CA CYS A 85 17.70 -5.42 26.67
C CYS A 85 18.04 -6.90 26.44
N GLY A 86 18.82 -7.23 25.41
CA GLY A 86 19.26 -8.60 25.14
C GLY A 86 19.95 -9.26 26.33
N GLY A 87 19.77 -10.58 26.45
CA GLY A 87 20.39 -11.41 27.47
C GLY A 87 21.58 -12.22 26.94
N ALA A 88 22.19 -13.02 27.82
CA ALA A 88 23.28 -13.93 27.46
C ALA A 88 22.82 -15.10 26.59
N SER A 89 21.53 -15.46 26.67
CA SER A 89 20.91 -16.51 25.86
C SER A 89 19.76 -15.99 24.99
N ARG A 90 19.34 -16.81 24.02
CA ARG A 90 18.13 -16.55 23.22
C ARG A 90 16.90 -16.45 24.13
N ALA A 91 16.71 -17.41 25.04
CA ALA A 91 15.59 -17.43 25.96
C ALA A 91 15.54 -16.18 26.85
N GLU A 92 16.68 -15.74 27.39
CA GLU A 92 16.76 -14.53 28.22
C GLU A 92 16.44 -13.27 27.40
N THR A 93 16.91 -13.21 26.15
CA THR A 93 16.59 -12.11 25.22
C THR A 93 15.09 -12.03 24.94
N VAL A 94 14.44 -13.17 24.70
CA VAL A 94 12.99 -13.23 24.50
C VAL A 94 12.27 -12.80 25.78
N PHE A 95 12.64 -13.34 26.94
CA PHE A 95 12.04 -13.01 28.23
C PHE A 95 12.09 -11.50 28.54
N LYS A 96 13.25 -10.86 28.35
CA LYS A 96 13.41 -9.41 28.52
C LYS A 96 12.62 -8.61 27.48
N GLY A 97 12.51 -9.12 26.25
CA GLY A 97 11.65 -8.55 25.22
C GLY A 97 10.15 -8.60 25.56
N LEU A 98 9.68 -9.67 26.22
CA LEU A 98 8.29 -9.75 26.69
C LEU A 98 8.00 -8.71 27.78
N ALA A 99 8.95 -8.50 28.69
CA ALA A 99 8.85 -7.45 29.70
C ALA A 99 8.82 -6.05 29.06
N GLU A 100 9.58 -5.84 28.00
CA GLU A 100 9.55 -4.59 27.22
C GLU A 100 8.20 -4.38 26.51
N LEU A 101 7.62 -5.42 25.91
CA LEU A 101 6.27 -5.33 25.33
C LEU A 101 5.24 -4.91 26.38
N GLN A 102 5.31 -5.49 27.59
CA GLN A 102 4.44 -5.10 28.71
C GLN A 102 4.65 -3.65 29.13
N ALA A 103 5.90 -3.19 29.24
CA ALA A 103 6.21 -1.81 29.56
C ALA A 103 5.64 -0.82 28.53
N ARG A 104 5.48 -1.26 27.27
CA ARG A 104 4.85 -0.50 26.18
C ARG A 104 3.34 -0.72 26.06
N GLY A 105 2.73 -1.39 27.05
CA GLY A 105 1.28 -1.55 27.17
C GLY A 105 0.70 -2.81 26.53
N ALA A 106 1.51 -3.81 26.17
CA ALA A 106 1.00 -5.15 25.84
C ALA A 106 0.45 -5.84 27.11
N ALA A 107 -0.72 -6.45 27.00
CA ALA A 107 -1.38 -7.14 28.10
C ALA A 107 -1.02 -8.64 28.11
N ALA A 108 -1.23 -9.30 29.25
CA ALA A 108 -0.95 -10.73 29.40
C ALA A 108 -1.74 -11.62 28.43
N HIS A 109 -2.92 -11.18 28.00
CA HIS A 109 -3.76 -11.88 27.05
C HIS A 109 -3.41 -11.57 25.58
N ASP A 110 -2.53 -10.61 25.29
CA ASP A 110 -2.11 -10.34 23.91
C ASP A 110 -1.26 -11.50 23.36
N TRP A 111 -1.26 -11.65 22.04
CA TRP A 111 -0.46 -12.63 21.33
C TRP A 111 0.93 -12.10 21.03
N VAL A 112 1.96 -12.93 21.25
CA VAL A 112 3.34 -12.63 20.86
C VAL A 112 3.85 -13.70 19.91
N LEU A 113 4.28 -13.26 18.72
CA LEU A 113 4.91 -14.05 17.69
C LEU A 113 6.42 -13.87 17.77
N VAL A 114 7.11 -14.79 18.42
CA VAL A 114 8.56 -14.77 18.54
C VAL A 114 9.17 -15.33 17.26
N HIS A 115 10.03 -14.56 16.60
CA HIS A 115 10.61 -14.94 15.31
C HIS A 115 12.12 -14.69 15.23
N ASP A 116 12.89 -15.73 14.90
CA ASP A 116 14.34 -15.64 14.78
C ASP A 116 14.75 -14.64 13.68
N ALA A 117 15.62 -13.67 14.02
CA ALA A 117 16.20 -12.76 13.04
C ALA A 117 16.88 -13.47 11.84
N ALA A 118 17.33 -14.71 12.07
CA ALA A 118 18.02 -15.54 11.08
C ALA A 118 17.10 -16.28 10.10
N ARG A 119 15.78 -16.20 10.25
CA ARG A 119 14.80 -16.74 9.29
C ARG A 119 14.32 -15.66 8.32
N CYS A 120 15.29 -15.07 7.64
CA CYS A 120 15.14 -13.85 6.84
C CYS A 120 14.30 -13.95 5.55
N LEU A 121 13.76 -15.13 5.26
CA LEU A 121 12.90 -15.39 4.10
C LEU A 121 11.44 -15.65 4.47
N VAL A 122 11.07 -15.43 5.73
CA VAL A 122 9.68 -15.50 6.19
C VAL A 122 8.77 -14.63 5.31
N GLN A 123 7.57 -15.12 5.02
CA GLN A 123 6.58 -14.42 4.20
C GLN A 123 5.36 -14.03 5.06
N PRO A 124 4.71 -12.88 4.77
CA PRO A 124 3.54 -12.42 5.52
C PRO A 124 2.43 -13.47 5.60
N GLU A 125 2.20 -14.22 4.53
CA GLU A 125 1.12 -15.22 4.44
C GLU A 125 1.34 -16.39 5.41
N TRP A 126 2.60 -16.75 5.70
CA TRP A 126 2.91 -17.79 6.68
C TRP A 126 2.68 -17.30 8.11
N VAL A 127 2.89 -16.01 8.36
CA VAL A 127 2.58 -15.37 9.64
C VAL A 127 1.07 -15.30 9.82
N ASP A 128 0.32 -14.86 8.80
CA ASP A 128 -1.14 -14.81 8.84
C ASP A 128 -1.75 -16.20 9.04
N ALA A 129 -1.24 -17.23 8.36
CA ALA A 129 -1.70 -18.61 8.56
C ALA A 129 -1.46 -19.12 9.99
N LEU A 130 -0.34 -18.74 10.62
CA LEU A 130 -0.10 -19.04 12.03
C LEU A 130 -1.11 -18.31 12.94
N ILE A 131 -1.37 -17.03 12.68
CA ILE A 131 -2.35 -16.26 13.46
C ILE A 131 -3.74 -16.89 13.31
N ASP A 132 -4.17 -17.25 12.12
CA ASP A 132 -5.48 -17.86 11.89
C ASP A 132 -5.64 -19.21 12.60
N ALA A 133 -4.60 -20.05 12.58
CA ALA A 133 -4.63 -21.35 13.26
C ALA A 133 -4.66 -21.26 14.80
N CYS A 134 -4.10 -20.17 15.35
CA CYS A 134 -3.91 -19.98 16.79
C CYS A 134 -4.88 -18.97 17.43
N ALA A 135 -5.58 -18.12 16.67
CA ALA A 135 -6.36 -17.00 17.20
C ALA A 135 -7.39 -17.41 18.27
N ASP A 136 -8.06 -18.55 18.03
CA ASP A 136 -9.07 -19.14 18.90
C ASP A 136 -8.53 -20.32 19.73
N ASP A 137 -7.21 -20.54 19.72
CA ASP A 137 -6.58 -21.57 20.53
C ASP A 137 -6.24 -21.06 21.94
N GLU A 138 -6.39 -21.91 22.95
CA GLU A 138 -6.09 -21.54 24.34
C GLU A 138 -4.58 -21.44 24.61
N VAL A 139 -3.76 -22.21 23.89
CA VAL A 139 -2.31 -22.30 24.10
C VAL A 139 -1.58 -21.44 23.08
N GLY A 140 -1.85 -21.66 21.79
CA GLY A 140 -1.07 -21.15 20.68
C GLY A 140 -0.31 -22.26 19.95
N GLY A 141 0.77 -21.90 19.24
CA GLY A 141 1.44 -22.85 18.36
C GLY A 141 2.66 -22.30 17.64
N LEU A 142 3.21 -23.09 16.72
CA LEU A 142 4.41 -22.77 15.97
C LEU A 142 4.30 -23.22 14.51
N LEU A 143 5.02 -22.51 13.63
CA LEU A 143 5.32 -23.07 12.30
C LEU A 143 6.23 -24.28 12.45
N ALA A 144 5.95 -25.36 11.71
CA ALA A 144 6.75 -26.57 11.72
C ALA A 144 6.68 -27.32 10.37
N LEU A 145 7.67 -28.16 10.10
CA LEU A 145 7.72 -29.04 8.92
C LEU A 145 7.79 -30.50 9.35
N PRO A 146 6.99 -31.42 8.78
CA PRO A 146 7.16 -32.84 9.05
C PRO A 146 8.48 -33.32 8.45
N LEU A 147 9.15 -34.21 9.16
CA LEU A 147 10.44 -34.71 8.74
C LEU A 147 10.28 -35.72 7.60
N ALA A 148 10.86 -35.39 6.44
CA ALA A 148 10.87 -36.24 5.27
C ALA A 148 12.03 -37.23 5.29
N ASP A 149 13.20 -36.84 5.79
CA ASP A 149 14.39 -37.68 5.75
C ASP A 149 14.42 -38.75 6.86
N THR A 150 15.18 -39.81 6.61
CA THR A 150 15.46 -40.83 7.64
C THR A 150 16.36 -40.23 8.71
N LEU A 151 15.93 -40.28 9.97
CA LEU A 151 16.68 -39.73 11.09
C LEU A 151 17.64 -40.75 11.67
N LYS A 152 18.85 -40.31 12.02
CA LYS A 152 19.86 -41.11 12.70
C LYS A 152 20.16 -40.49 14.06
N GLN A 153 20.21 -41.33 15.09
CA GLN A 153 20.83 -40.98 16.36
C GLN A 153 22.32 -41.24 16.23
N GLU A 154 23.13 -40.28 16.64
CA GLU A 154 24.58 -40.34 16.57
C GLU A 154 25.19 -40.71 17.93
N ALA A 155 26.29 -41.46 17.91
CA ALA A 155 27.21 -41.67 19.03
C ALA A 155 28.63 -41.90 18.49
N ASP A 156 29.61 -41.17 19.01
CA ASP A 156 31.04 -41.28 18.69
C ASP A 156 31.35 -41.22 17.17
N GLY A 157 30.68 -40.32 16.45
CA GLY A 157 30.79 -40.12 15.01
C GLY A 157 30.13 -41.22 14.17
N ARG A 158 29.36 -42.12 14.79
CA ARG A 158 28.72 -43.27 14.13
C ARG A 158 27.20 -43.26 14.34
N VAL A 159 26.50 -43.97 13.45
CA VAL A 159 25.06 -44.21 13.60
C VAL A 159 24.84 -45.16 14.78
N ALA A 160 24.20 -44.67 15.84
CA ALA A 160 23.77 -45.46 16.99
C ALA A 160 22.42 -46.14 16.72
N ALA A 161 21.46 -45.40 16.16
CA ALA A 161 20.12 -45.92 15.85
C ALA A 161 19.47 -45.17 14.68
N THR A 162 18.47 -45.81 14.06
CA THR A 162 17.55 -45.12 13.15
C THR A 162 16.31 -44.72 13.93
N VAL A 163 15.99 -43.43 13.95
CA VAL A 163 14.82 -42.90 14.67
C VAL A 163 13.65 -42.82 13.70
N SER A 164 12.47 -43.31 14.10
CA SER A 164 11.27 -43.19 13.28
C SER A 164 10.92 -41.72 13.06
N ARG A 165 10.81 -41.29 11.79
CA ARG A 165 10.38 -39.94 11.42
C ARG A 165 8.86 -39.70 11.56
N ALA A 166 8.07 -40.77 11.72
CA ALA A 166 6.62 -40.66 11.85
C ALA A 166 6.24 -39.78 13.05
N GLY A 167 5.35 -38.80 12.81
CA GLY A 167 4.91 -37.84 13.83
C GLY A 167 5.97 -36.83 14.27
N LYS A 168 7.17 -36.80 13.67
CA LYS A 168 8.23 -35.85 14.03
C LYS A 168 8.26 -34.66 13.09
N TRP A 169 8.42 -33.49 13.67
CA TRP A 169 8.42 -32.22 12.97
C TRP A 169 9.66 -31.40 13.34
N ALA A 170 10.22 -30.68 12.38
CA ALA A 170 11.22 -29.65 12.60
C ALA A 170 10.53 -28.34 12.96
N ALA A 171 10.77 -27.85 14.16
CA ALA A 171 10.27 -26.56 14.63
C ALA A 171 10.85 -25.40 13.79
N GLN A 172 9.97 -24.46 13.44
CA GLN A 172 10.31 -23.18 12.84
C GLN A 172 9.80 -22.02 13.70
N THR A 173 10.12 -20.81 13.28
CA THR A 173 9.53 -19.57 13.83
C THR A 173 8.81 -18.83 12.69
N PRO A 174 7.76 -18.02 12.93
CA PRO A 174 7.33 -17.56 14.25
C PRO A 174 6.70 -18.65 15.12
N GLN A 175 6.80 -18.47 16.44
CA GLN A 175 6.06 -19.22 17.45
C GLN A 175 5.14 -18.24 18.19
N MET A 176 3.87 -18.57 18.28
CA MET A 176 2.80 -17.67 18.72
C MET A 176 2.17 -18.18 20.02
N PHE A 177 2.31 -17.41 21.08
CA PHE A 177 1.76 -17.72 22.41
C PHE A 177 1.18 -16.48 23.07
N ARG A 178 0.29 -16.67 24.04
CA ARG A 178 -0.15 -15.57 24.90
C ARG A 178 1.03 -15.03 25.69
N LEU A 179 1.14 -13.71 25.82
CA LEU A 179 2.26 -13.04 26.48
C LEU A 179 2.46 -13.58 27.90
N GLY A 180 1.38 -13.65 28.69
CA GLY A 180 1.43 -14.08 30.08
C GLY A 180 1.85 -15.54 30.23
N LEU A 181 1.32 -16.42 29.38
CA LEU A 181 1.70 -17.84 29.33
C LEU A 181 3.19 -17.99 29.02
N LEU A 182 3.65 -17.34 27.95
CA LEU A 182 5.04 -17.46 27.52
C LEU A 182 6.01 -16.89 28.55
N GLN A 183 5.65 -15.80 29.22
CA GLN A 183 6.46 -15.22 30.28
C GLN A 183 6.59 -16.16 31.49
N ALA A 184 5.50 -16.84 31.89
CA ALA A 184 5.55 -17.85 32.95
C ALA A 184 6.41 -19.05 32.53
N ALA A 185 6.25 -19.51 31.30
CA ALA A 185 6.98 -20.63 30.72
C ALA A 185 8.50 -20.41 30.72
N LEU A 186 8.94 -19.27 30.18
CA LEU A 186 10.36 -18.92 30.12
C LEU A 186 10.97 -18.67 31.52
N ARG A 187 10.18 -18.17 32.47
CA ARG A 187 10.64 -17.99 33.86
C ARG A 187 10.95 -19.34 34.53
N GLN A 188 10.12 -20.36 34.30
CA GLN A 188 10.29 -21.68 34.89
C GLN A 188 11.39 -22.49 34.22
N ALA A 189 11.45 -22.46 32.89
CA ALA A 189 12.31 -23.35 32.12
C ALA A 189 13.80 -22.90 32.11
N GLY A 190 14.10 -21.63 32.40
CA GLY A 190 15.47 -21.14 32.55
C GLY A 190 16.23 -21.01 31.23
N ALA A 191 17.58 -21.12 31.29
CA ALA A 191 18.46 -20.82 30.16
C ALA A 191 18.61 -21.95 29.12
N GLU A 192 18.23 -23.18 29.46
CA GLU A 192 18.43 -24.41 28.64
C GLU A 192 17.36 -24.59 27.54
N VAL A 193 16.36 -23.71 27.50
CA VAL A 193 15.27 -23.76 26.52
C VAL A 193 15.78 -23.50 25.11
N THR A 194 15.41 -24.36 24.16
CA THR A 194 15.82 -24.24 22.76
C THR A 194 14.89 -23.34 21.95
N ASP A 195 13.59 -23.32 22.26
CA ASP A 195 12.56 -22.49 21.64
C ASP A 195 11.36 -22.18 22.56
N GLU A 196 10.44 -21.30 22.13
CA GLU A 196 9.31 -20.90 22.98
C GLU A 196 8.35 -22.06 23.26
N ALA A 197 8.16 -22.95 22.28
CA ALA A 197 7.32 -24.14 22.40
C ALA A 197 7.79 -25.08 23.50
N SER A 198 9.09 -25.39 23.57
CA SER A 198 9.64 -26.25 24.63
C SER A 198 9.48 -25.66 26.04
N ALA A 199 9.52 -24.34 26.20
CA ALA A 199 9.19 -23.71 27.48
C ALA A 199 7.71 -23.90 27.85
N VAL A 200 6.80 -23.75 26.87
CA VAL A 200 5.36 -23.92 27.07
C VAL A 200 5.00 -25.39 27.34
N GLU A 201 5.67 -26.33 26.69
CA GLU A 201 5.58 -27.77 26.95
C GLU A 201 6.00 -28.12 28.38
N ALA A 202 7.04 -27.47 28.92
CA ALA A 202 7.48 -27.68 30.29
C ALA A 202 6.45 -27.26 31.36
N LEU A 203 5.45 -26.45 30.98
CA LEU A 203 4.27 -26.13 31.80
C LEU A 203 3.13 -27.16 31.66
N GLY A 204 3.29 -28.18 30.81
CA GLY A 204 2.28 -29.20 30.56
C GLY A 204 1.29 -28.86 29.44
N HIS A 205 1.54 -27.80 28.67
CA HIS A 205 0.71 -27.46 27.51
C HIS A 205 1.16 -28.17 26.24
N ALA A 206 0.29 -28.22 25.23
CA ALA A 206 0.54 -28.83 23.93
C ALA A 206 0.35 -27.81 22.80
N PRO A 207 1.41 -27.12 22.35
CA PRO A 207 1.34 -26.16 21.25
C PRO A 207 0.88 -26.80 19.93
N LYS A 208 0.08 -26.07 19.13
CA LYS A 208 -0.31 -26.48 17.78
C LYS A 208 0.88 -26.49 16.82
N LEU A 209 0.95 -27.54 15.99
CA LEU A 209 1.87 -27.58 14.85
C LEU A 209 1.17 -27.06 13.59
N VAL A 210 1.53 -25.85 13.15
CA VAL A 210 1.02 -25.23 11.93
C VAL A 210 2.02 -25.49 10.81
N ARG A 211 1.54 -25.94 9.65
CA ARG A 211 2.43 -26.30 8.54
C ARG A 211 3.19 -25.06 8.05
N GLY A 212 4.51 -25.06 8.23
CA GLY A 212 5.43 -24.06 7.70
C GLY A 212 5.89 -24.38 6.27
N HIS A 213 6.93 -23.67 5.85
CA HIS A 213 7.49 -23.77 4.50
C HIS A 213 9.00 -24.01 4.53
N ALA A 214 9.53 -24.82 3.61
CA ALA A 214 10.96 -25.15 3.55
C ALA A 214 11.84 -23.91 3.31
N ARG A 215 11.34 -22.94 2.54
CA ARG A 215 12.01 -21.63 2.33
C ARG A 215 12.12 -20.78 3.60
N ASN A 216 11.39 -21.09 4.67
CA ASN A 216 11.57 -20.46 5.99
C ASN A 216 12.78 -21.05 6.74
N LEU A 217 13.89 -21.29 6.04
CA LEU A 217 15.09 -21.85 6.63
C LEU A 217 15.73 -20.85 7.60
N LYS A 218 16.51 -21.38 8.56
CA LYS A 218 17.27 -20.57 9.49
C LYS A 218 18.72 -20.50 9.02
N VAL A 219 19.18 -19.32 8.65
CA VAL A 219 20.57 -19.09 8.23
C VAL A 219 21.49 -19.29 9.44
N THR A 220 22.24 -20.38 9.44
CA THR A 220 23.06 -20.84 10.57
C THR A 220 24.51 -21.02 10.20
N TRP A 221 24.77 -21.64 9.04
CA TRP A 221 26.08 -21.96 8.50
C TRP A 221 26.43 -21.09 7.28
N PRO A 222 27.71 -20.97 6.90
CA PRO A 222 28.12 -20.21 5.72
C PRO A 222 27.35 -20.58 4.44
N GLU A 223 27.11 -21.87 4.19
CA GLU A 223 26.39 -22.38 3.02
C GLU A 223 24.91 -21.95 2.98
N ASP A 224 24.30 -21.68 4.14
CA ASP A 224 22.90 -21.24 4.21
C ASP A 224 22.72 -19.85 3.60
N PHE A 225 23.76 -19.02 3.59
CA PHE A 225 23.71 -17.71 2.92
C PHE A 225 23.54 -17.87 1.41
N ALA A 226 24.33 -18.74 0.78
CA ALA A 226 24.23 -19.01 -0.64
C ALA A 226 22.85 -19.59 -1.01
N LEU A 227 22.32 -20.49 -0.17
CA LEU A 227 20.97 -21.03 -0.33
C LEU A 227 19.90 -19.94 -0.19
N ALA A 228 20.03 -19.05 0.79
CA ALA A 228 19.08 -17.95 0.98
C ALA A 228 19.10 -16.98 -0.22
N GLU A 229 20.28 -16.66 -0.77
CA GLU A 229 20.44 -15.86 -1.98
C GLU A 229 19.78 -16.51 -3.20
N ALA A 230 20.02 -17.80 -3.42
CA ALA A 230 19.41 -18.55 -4.53
C ALA A 230 17.87 -18.57 -4.42
N LEU A 231 17.34 -18.80 -3.22
CA LEU A 231 15.90 -18.77 -2.98
C LEU A 231 15.29 -17.38 -3.19
N LEU A 232 16.04 -16.29 -2.98
CA LEU A 232 15.57 -14.94 -3.31
C LEU A 232 15.58 -14.68 -4.80
N ALA A 233 16.57 -15.16 -5.52
CA ALA A 233 16.66 -15.04 -6.98
C ALA A 233 15.58 -15.84 -7.72
N ASP A 234 15.20 -17.00 -7.17
CA ASP A 234 14.15 -17.90 -7.68
C ASP A 234 12.75 -17.56 -7.14
N ALA A 235 12.63 -16.58 -6.24
CA ALA A 235 11.32 -16.03 -5.94
C ALA A 235 10.72 -15.52 -7.27
N PRO A 236 9.45 -15.88 -7.62
CA PRO A 236 8.80 -15.24 -8.74
C PRO A 236 8.96 -13.75 -8.50
N LYS A 237 9.62 -13.05 -9.44
CA LYS A 237 9.77 -11.61 -9.36
C LYS A 237 8.35 -11.11 -9.11
N GLU A 238 8.05 -10.66 -7.89
CA GLU A 238 6.87 -9.86 -7.65
C GLU A 238 6.95 -8.83 -8.76
N ASN A 239 6.00 -8.84 -9.70
CA ASN A 239 5.87 -7.70 -10.60
C ASN A 239 5.89 -6.52 -9.65
N PRO A 240 6.91 -5.64 -9.69
CA PRO A 240 6.94 -4.52 -8.77
C PRO A 240 5.57 -3.88 -8.94
N MET A 241 4.80 -3.82 -7.86
CA MET A 241 3.55 -3.09 -7.85
C MET A 241 3.87 -1.80 -8.60
N PRO A 242 3.21 -1.50 -9.74
CA PRO A 242 3.50 -0.26 -10.45
C PRO A 242 3.44 0.85 -9.41
N PRO A 243 4.35 1.86 -9.49
CA PRO A 243 4.37 2.95 -8.53
C PRO A 243 2.94 3.39 -8.27
N PRO A 244 2.55 3.64 -6.99
CA PRO A 244 1.16 3.92 -6.64
C PRO A 244 0.62 4.92 -7.65
N LEU A 245 -0.44 4.54 -8.36
CA LEU A 245 -1.02 5.40 -9.38
C LEU A 245 -1.23 6.78 -8.74
N PRO A 246 -0.85 7.87 -9.42
CA PRO A 246 -1.05 9.19 -8.87
C PRO A 246 -2.52 9.34 -8.48
N THR A 247 -2.83 10.09 -7.41
CA THR A 247 -4.23 10.28 -7.01
C THR A 247 -4.98 10.88 -8.20
N LEU A 248 -5.95 10.14 -8.74
CA LEU A 248 -6.74 10.56 -9.88
C LEU A 248 -8.09 11.11 -9.42
N ARG A 249 -8.57 12.15 -10.11
CA ARG A 249 -9.92 12.68 -9.95
C ARG A 249 -10.59 12.89 -11.30
N ILE A 250 -11.88 12.61 -11.36
CA ILE A 250 -12.69 12.76 -12.56
C ILE A 250 -13.75 13.83 -12.30
N GLY A 251 -13.99 14.69 -13.27
CA GLY A 251 -15.08 15.64 -13.25
C GLY A 251 -15.88 15.56 -14.54
N GLU A 252 -17.18 15.77 -14.42
CA GLU A 252 -18.11 15.91 -15.53
C GLU A 252 -18.64 17.33 -15.53
N GLY A 253 -18.78 17.91 -16.71
CA GLY A 253 -19.50 19.15 -16.92
C GLY A 253 -20.49 19.01 -18.07
N TRP A 254 -21.60 19.71 -17.95
CA TRP A 254 -22.69 19.71 -18.92
C TRP A 254 -23.27 21.11 -19.00
N ASP A 255 -23.33 21.65 -20.21
CA ASP A 255 -23.94 22.95 -20.45
C ASP A 255 -24.86 22.92 -21.68
N THR A 256 -25.90 23.75 -21.64
CA THR A 256 -26.95 23.80 -22.66
C THR A 256 -27.38 25.25 -22.91
N HIS A 257 -27.28 25.67 -24.16
CA HIS A 257 -27.68 27.02 -24.57
C HIS A 257 -28.73 26.99 -25.69
N GLN A 258 -29.68 27.92 -25.60
CA GLN A 258 -30.69 28.14 -26.64
C GLN A 258 -30.06 28.78 -27.90
N LEU A 259 -30.48 28.35 -29.08
CA LEU A 259 -30.12 28.97 -30.35
C LEU A 259 -31.03 30.18 -30.66
N VAL A 260 -30.42 31.31 -31.01
CA VAL A 260 -31.10 32.56 -31.36
C VAL A 260 -30.47 33.22 -32.60
N THR A 261 -31.28 33.97 -33.36
CA THR A 261 -30.79 34.75 -34.50
C THR A 261 -30.05 36.01 -34.06
N GLY A 262 -29.12 36.50 -34.88
CA GLY A 262 -28.42 37.77 -34.63
C GLY A 262 -27.26 37.68 -33.64
N ARG A 263 -26.80 36.47 -33.31
CA ARG A 263 -25.57 36.22 -32.53
C ARG A 263 -24.63 35.30 -33.31
N PRO A 264 -23.30 35.47 -33.20
CA PRO A 264 -22.35 34.50 -33.72
C PRO A 264 -22.45 33.17 -32.96
N LEU A 265 -22.16 32.06 -33.63
CA LEU A 265 -22.09 30.74 -33.00
C LEU A 265 -20.64 30.47 -32.58
N LEU A 266 -20.36 30.61 -31.28
CA LEU A 266 -19.06 30.33 -30.70
C LEU A 266 -19.11 29.00 -29.93
N LEU A 267 -18.23 28.07 -30.31
CA LEU A 267 -18.05 26.78 -29.64
C LEU A 267 -16.57 26.41 -29.63
N GLY A 268 -16.02 26.04 -28.47
CA GLY A 268 -14.60 25.72 -28.32
C GLY A 268 -13.68 26.91 -28.63
N GLY A 269 -14.19 28.13 -28.49
CA GLY A 269 -13.57 29.40 -28.87
C GLY A 269 -13.49 29.63 -30.38
N VAL A 270 -14.19 28.84 -31.19
CA VAL A 270 -14.19 28.94 -32.65
C VAL A 270 -15.52 29.52 -33.12
N ASN A 271 -15.47 30.53 -33.98
CA ASN A 271 -16.66 31.04 -34.67
C ASN A 271 -17.06 30.09 -35.80
N ILE A 272 -18.27 29.55 -35.73
CA ILE A 272 -18.81 28.61 -36.70
C ILE A 272 -19.83 29.33 -37.58
N PRO A 273 -19.69 29.30 -38.92
CA PRO A 273 -20.68 29.88 -39.82
C PRO A 273 -22.06 29.23 -39.65
N HIS A 274 -23.02 30.02 -39.17
CA HIS A 274 -24.42 29.61 -38.96
C HIS A 274 -25.33 30.84 -38.85
N ASP A 275 -26.63 30.69 -39.12
CA ASP A 275 -27.63 31.76 -39.06
C ASP A 275 -28.09 32.07 -37.62
N LYS A 276 -27.80 31.15 -36.68
CA LYS A 276 -28.09 31.28 -35.25
C LYS A 276 -26.82 31.08 -34.41
N GLY A 277 -26.74 31.81 -33.30
CA GLY A 277 -25.74 31.67 -32.24
C GLY A 277 -26.35 31.29 -30.90
N LEU A 278 -25.54 31.18 -29.86
CA LEU A 278 -25.99 30.76 -28.53
C LEU A 278 -26.41 31.96 -27.66
N LEU A 279 -27.54 31.80 -26.98
CA LEU A 279 -28.05 32.75 -26.00
C LEU A 279 -27.44 32.45 -24.64
N GLY A 280 -26.77 33.44 -24.06
CA GLY A 280 -26.20 33.35 -22.73
C GLY A 280 -25.44 34.62 -22.36
N HIS A 281 -24.88 34.61 -21.15
CA HIS A 281 -23.90 35.59 -20.71
C HIS A 281 -22.54 35.31 -21.38
N SER A 282 -21.61 36.27 -21.34
CA SER A 282 -20.33 36.15 -22.06
C SER A 282 -20.56 35.98 -23.58
N ASP A 283 -19.68 35.25 -24.24
CA ASP A 283 -19.80 34.78 -25.63
C ASP A 283 -20.71 33.54 -25.80
N ALA A 284 -21.26 32.99 -24.70
CA ALA A 284 -22.17 31.85 -24.63
C ALA A 284 -21.61 30.52 -25.19
N ASP A 285 -20.30 30.28 -25.04
CA ASP A 285 -19.64 29.06 -25.51
C ASP A 285 -19.92 27.84 -24.62
N ALA A 286 -20.98 27.10 -24.97
CA ALA A 286 -21.40 25.89 -24.24
C ALA A 286 -20.28 24.86 -24.04
N LEU A 287 -19.38 24.72 -25.02
CA LEU A 287 -18.31 23.71 -24.94
C LEU A 287 -17.26 24.12 -23.92
N LEU A 288 -16.82 25.38 -23.94
CA LEU A 288 -15.83 25.86 -22.97
C LEU A 288 -16.40 25.92 -21.55
N HIS A 289 -17.68 26.24 -21.39
CA HIS A 289 -18.36 26.19 -20.11
C HIS A 289 -18.42 24.76 -19.54
N ALA A 290 -18.86 23.78 -20.34
CA ALA A 290 -18.90 22.39 -19.92
C ALA A 290 -17.50 21.86 -19.52
N ILE A 291 -16.44 22.23 -20.25
CA ILE A 291 -15.07 21.86 -19.88
C ILE A 291 -14.64 22.54 -18.57
N THR A 292 -15.03 23.80 -18.36
CA THR A 292 -14.73 24.55 -17.14
C THR A 292 -15.38 23.89 -15.91
N ASP A 293 -16.65 23.47 -16.02
CA ASP A 293 -17.33 22.72 -14.97
C ASP A 293 -16.67 21.36 -14.71
N ALA A 294 -16.27 20.64 -15.76
CA ALA A 294 -15.58 19.36 -15.61
C ALA A 294 -14.25 19.52 -14.83
N LEU A 295 -13.51 20.61 -15.08
CA LEU A 295 -12.28 20.92 -14.36
C LEU A 295 -12.52 21.23 -12.88
N PHE A 296 -13.47 22.13 -12.59
CA PHE A 296 -13.77 22.50 -11.21
C PHE A 296 -14.39 21.34 -10.42
N GLY A 297 -15.25 20.55 -11.05
CA GLY A 297 -15.81 19.32 -10.50
C GLY A 297 -14.71 18.32 -10.12
N ALA A 298 -13.76 18.07 -11.04
CA ALA A 298 -12.63 17.17 -10.76
C ALA A 298 -11.74 17.69 -9.62
N ALA A 299 -11.52 19.00 -9.52
CA ALA A 299 -10.71 19.61 -8.47
C ALA A 299 -11.47 19.75 -7.12
N GLY A 300 -12.79 19.60 -7.12
CA GLY A 300 -13.64 19.85 -5.94
C GLY A 300 -13.84 21.34 -5.64
N LEU A 301 -13.80 22.20 -6.66
CA LEU A 301 -13.90 23.66 -6.54
C LEU A 301 -15.33 24.21 -6.73
N GLY A 302 -16.27 23.37 -7.19
CA GLY A 302 -17.65 23.77 -7.46
C GLY A 302 -17.92 23.86 -8.97
N ASP A 303 -18.70 24.85 -9.37
CA ASP A 303 -19.12 25.11 -10.75
C ASP A 303 -18.63 26.49 -11.26
N ILE A 304 -18.79 26.72 -12.55
CA ILE A 304 -18.40 27.94 -13.25
C ILE A 304 -19.08 29.18 -12.65
N GLY A 305 -20.35 29.10 -12.27
CA GLY A 305 -21.13 30.22 -11.74
C GLY A 305 -20.60 30.74 -10.40
N ARG A 306 -20.06 29.84 -9.56
CA ARG A 306 -19.36 30.22 -8.32
C ARG A 306 -18.08 31.02 -8.57
N HIS A 307 -17.44 30.82 -9.71
CA HIS A 307 -16.13 31.40 -10.02
C HIS A 307 -16.19 32.62 -10.93
N PHE A 308 -17.19 32.67 -11.81
CA PHE A 308 -17.39 33.68 -12.83
C PHE A 308 -18.89 34.02 -12.88
N SER A 309 -19.36 34.75 -11.87
CA SER A 309 -20.77 35.10 -11.72
C SER A 309 -21.29 35.92 -12.91
N ASP A 310 -22.47 35.57 -13.41
CA ASP A 310 -23.20 36.28 -14.47
C ASP A 310 -23.72 37.67 -14.06
N THR A 311 -23.83 37.91 -12.76
CA THR A 311 -24.24 39.19 -12.16
C THR A 311 -23.09 40.15 -11.89
N ASP A 312 -21.84 39.69 -12.02
CA ASP A 312 -20.66 40.54 -11.83
C ASP A 312 -20.33 41.28 -13.14
N ALA A 313 -20.35 42.60 -13.09
CA ALA A 313 -20.04 43.47 -14.22
C ALA A 313 -18.64 43.22 -14.79
N ALA A 314 -17.70 42.67 -14.01
CA ALA A 314 -16.36 42.33 -14.44
C ALA A 314 -16.30 41.23 -15.51
N TYR A 315 -17.33 40.37 -15.60
CA TYR A 315 -17.40 39.24 -16.54
C TYR A 315 -18.42 39.46 -17.67
N ALA A 316 -19.06 40.63 -17.73
CA ALA A 316 -19.98 40.98 -18.80
C ALA A 316 -19.24 41.04 -20.15
N GLY A 317 -19.59 40.13 -21.06
CA GLY A 317 -18.94 40.03 -22.38
C GLY A 317 -17.51 39.46 -22.33
N ALA A 318 -17.20 38.67 -21.31
CA ALA A 318 -15.93 37.96 -21.21
C ALA A 318 -15.69 37.02 -22.42
N ASP A 319 -14.43 36.63 -22.62
CA ASP A 319 -14.05 35.57 -23.56
C ASP A 319 -14.00 34.26 -22.78
N SER A 320 -14.83 33.28 -23.14
CA SER A 320 -14.89 31.99 -22.44
C SER A 320 -13.59 31.20 -22.57
N HIS A 321 -12.76 31.49 -23.56
CA HIS A 321 -11.40 30.94 -23.67
C HIS A 321 -10.51 31.46 -22.53
N ALA A 322 -10.62 32.74 -22.19
CA ALA A 322 -9.90 33.34 -21.08
C ALA A 322 -10.40 32.81 -19.73
N LEU A 323 -11.72 32.61 -19.58
CA LEU A 323 -12.30 31.99 -18.40
C LEU A 323 -11.80 30.55 -18.21
N LEU A 324 -11.74 29.76 -19.29
CA LEU A 324 -11.20 28.40 -19.24
C LEU A 324 -9.71 28.40 -18.85
N ALA A 325 -8.92 29.33 -19.40
CA ALA A 325 -7.51 29.46 -19.04
C ALA A 325 -7.32 29.82 -17.56
N GLU A 326 -8.19 30.66 -17.01
CA GLU A 326 -8.19 31.00 -15.58
C GLU A 326 -8.63 29.81 -14.71
N ALA A 327 -9.64 29.05 -15.13
CA ALA A 327 -10.03 27.81 -14.45
C ALA A 327 -8.87 26.80 -14.38
N ALA A 328 -8.14 26.62 -15.49
CA ALA A 328 -6.97 25.75 -15.54
C ALA A 328 -5.84 26.22 -14.61
N LYS A 329 -5.68 27.53 -14.37
CA LYS A 329 -4.74 28.06 -13.37
C LYS A 329 -5.18 27.74 -11.95
N ARG A 330 -6.48 27.92 -11.63
CA ARG A 330 -7.03 27.65 -10.29
C ARG A 330 -6.95 26.17 -9.93
N VAL A 331 -7.22 25.27 -10.89
CA VAL A 331 -7.06 23.82 -10.72
C VAL A 331 -5.61 23.45 -10.39
N ARG A 332 -4.64 24.05 -11.09
CA ARG A 332 -3.21 23.88 -10.79
C ARG A 332 -2.83 24.43 -9.42
N ALA A 333 -3.33 25.60 -9.06
CA ALA A 333 -3.09 26.20 -7.75
C ALA A 333 -3.66 25.34 -6.60
N ALA A 334 -4.70 24.55 -6.87
CA ALA A 334 -5.26 23.57 -5.94
C ALA A 334 -4.49 22.23 -5.87
N GLY A 335 -3.33 22.13 -6.54
CA GLY A 335 -2.44 20.97 -6.48
C GLY A 335 -2.74 19.87 -7.50
N TRP A 336 -3.41 20.20 -8.61
CA TRP A 336 -3.78 19.21 -9.64
C TRP A 336 -3.11 19.49 -10.98
N ALA A 337 -2.70 18.43 -11.66
CA ALA A 337 -2.30 18.44 -13.07
C ALA A 337 -3.46 17.91 -13.94
N ILE A 338 -3.68 18.56 -15.09
CA ILE A 338 -4.71 18.14 -16.06
C ILE A 338 -4.12 17.02 -16.91
N VAL A 339 -4.74 15.83 -16.88
CA VAL A 339 -4.30 14.66 -17.65
C VAL A 339 -4.89 14.70 -19.05
N ASN A 340 -6.22 14.73 -19.15
CA ASN A 340 -6.91 14.85 -20.43
C ASN A 340 -8.33 15.41 -20.27
N VAL A 341 -8.88 15.89 -21.39
CA VAL A 341 -10.28 16.32 -21.53
C VAL A 341 -10.87 15.62 -22.75
N ASP A 342 -12.06 15.03 -22.56
CA ASP A 342 -12.87 14.47 -23.64
C ASP A 342 -14.24 15.13 -23.63
N ALA A 343 -14.64 15.73 -24.75
CA ALA A 343 -15.91 16.45 -24.86
C ALA A 343 -16.76 15.95 -26.03
N THR A 344 -18.06 16.16 -25.93
CA THR A 344 -19.06 15.85 -26.97
C THR A 344 -20.02 17.02 -27.13
N ILE A 345 -20.09 17.58 -28.33
CA ILE A 345 -21.10 18.54 -28.74
C ILE A 345 -22.30 17.77 -29.30
N VAL A 346 -23.50 18.08 -28.83
CA VAL A 346 -24.75 17.57 -29.40
C VAL A 346 -25.45 18.73 -30.12
N ALA A 347 -25.47 18.66 -31.44
CA ALA A 347 -26.04 19.70 -32.30
C ALA A 347 -26.68 19.07 -33.54
N GLN A 348 -27.88 19.52 -33.92
CA GLN A 348 -28.52 19.07 -35.15
C GLN A 348 -27.90 19.69 -36.41
N ALA A 349 -27.50 20.96 -36.31
CA ALA A 349 -26.77 21.74 -37.31
C ALA A 349 -26.03 22.89 -36.58
N PRO A 350 -24.94 23.43 -37.14
CA PRO A 350 -24.24 22.99 -38.36
C PRO A 350 -23.39 21.72 -38.14
N LYS A 351 -22.72 21.23 -39.19
CA LYS A 351 -21.77 20.11 -39.05
C LYS A 351 -20.53 20.58 -38.27
N MET A 352 -20.25 19.94 -37.14
CA MET A 352 -19.11 20.30 -36.29
C MET A 352 -17.76 19.77 -36.80
N ALA A 353 -17.75 18.66 -37.54
CA ALA A 353 -16.52 17.97 -37.94
C ALA A 353 -15.43 18.86 -38.58
N PRO A 354 -15.75 19.82 -39.48
CA PRO A 354 -14.75 20.72 -40.05
C PRO A 354 -14.09 21.67 -39.04
N HIS A 355 -14.73 21.92 -37.90
CA HIS A 355 -14.31 22.91 -36.90
C HIS A 355 -13.62 22.28 -35.69
N ILE A 356 -13.80 20.98 -35.47
CA ILE A 356 -13.23 20.23 -34.33
C ILE A 356 -11.70 20.39 -34.20
N PRO A 357 -10.88 20.33 -35.27
CA PRO A 357 -9.43 20.51 -35.12
C PRO A 357 -9.06 21.84 -34.46
N ALA A 358 -9.66 22.95 -34.92
CA ALA A 358 -9.42 24.28 -34.36
C ALA A 358 -9.93 24.41 -32.92
N MET A 359 -11.06 23.78 -32.57
CA MET A 359 -11.55 23.75 -31.19
C MET A 359 -10.54 23.06 -30.27
N ARG A 360 -10.00 21.90 -30.68
CA ARG A 360 -9.02 21.15 -29.90
C ARG A 360 -7.76 21.97 -29.65
N GLU A 361 -7.26 22.67 -30.66
CA GLU A 361 -6.09 23.56 -30.54
C GLU A 361 -6.35 24.69 -29.55
N ARG A 362 -7.50 25.36 -29.65
CA ARG A 362 -7.86 26.45 -28.72
C ARG A 362 -8.02 25.94 -27.29
N ILE A 363 -8.71 24.82 -27.09
CA ILE A 363 -8.87 24.22 -25.76
C ILE A 363 -7.51 23.82 -25.19
N ALA A 364 -6.66 23.12 -25.96
CA ALA A 364 -5.32 22.74 -25.52
C ALA A 364 -4.48 23.96 -25.12
N GLN A 365 -4.58 25.06 -25.87
CA GLN A 365 -3.92 26.33 -25.55
C GLN A 365 -4.43 26.95 -24.24
N ALA A 366 -5.74 27.04 -24.03
CA ALA A 366 -6.31 27.56 -22.78
C ALA A 366 -5.90 26.70 -21.58
N LEU A 367 -5.98 25.38 -21.74
CA LEU A 367 -5.63 24.45 -20.71
C LEU A 367 -4.12 24.41 -20.44
N GLY A 368 -3.27 24.72 -21.42
CA GLY A 368 -1.82 24.58 -21.33
C GLY A 368 -1.38 23.11 -21.30
N VAL A 369 -1.95 22.28 -22.18
CA VAL A 369 -1.66 20.84 -22.32
C VAL A 369 -1.35 20.48 -23.77
N ASP A 370 -0.80 19.28 -24.00
CA ASP A 370 -0.59 18.77 -25.35
C ASP A 370 -1.93 18.55 -26.08
N LEU A 371 -1.96 18.77 -27.40
CA LEU A 371 -3.15 18.56 -28.23
C LEU A 371 -3.68 17.11 -28.14
N ALA A 372 -2.81 16.13 -27.91
CA ALA A 372 -3.17 14.73 -27.70
C ALA A 372 -4.00 14.51 -26.42
N CYS A 373 -3.92 15.41 -25.45
CA CYS A 373 -4.71 15.38 -24.22
C CYS A 373 -6.14 15.93 -24.39
N VAL A 374 -6.48 16.47 -25.57
CA VAL A 374 -7.79 17.09 -25.83
C VAL A 374 -8.49 16.37 -26.98
N ASN A 375 -9.68 15.85 -26.71
CA ASN A 375 -10.55 15.27 -27.72
C ASN A 375 -11.94 15.95 -27.72
N VAL A 376 -12.45 16.25 -28.91
CA VAL A 376 -13.79 16.83 -29.10
C VAL A 376 -14.52 15.98 -30.13
N LYS A 377 -15.71 15.52 -29.77
CA LYS A 377 -16.60 14.73 -30.60
C LYS A 377 -17.87 15.52 -30.89
N ALA A 378 -18.61 15.11 -31.91
CA ALA A 378 -19.92 15.68 -32.19
C ALA A 378 -20.94 14.59 -32.52
N LYS A 379 -22.19 14.81 -32.10
CA LYS A 379 -23.34 13.94 -32.37
C LYS A 379 -24.54 14.80 -32.76
N THR A 380 -25.39 14.25 -33.61
CA THR A 380 -26.75 14.75 -33.84
C THR A 380 -27.68 14.22 -32.76
N ALA A 381 -28.78 14.93 -32.50
CA ALA A 381 -29.84 14.47 -31.60
C ALA A 381 -30.93 13.67 -32.36
N GLU A 382 -30.63 13.16 -33.56
CA GLU A 382 -31.56 12.41 -34.42
C GLU A 382 -32.93 13.08 -34.61
N LYS A 383 -32.95 14.42 -34.73
CA LYS A 383 -34.19 15.24 -34.83
C LYS A 383 -35.12 15.14 -33.61
N MET A 384 -34.63 14.66 -32.47
CA MET A 384 -35.38 14.55 -31.22
C MET A 384 -35.07 15.70 -30.27
N GLY A 385 -36.13 16.21 -29.62
CA GLY A 385 -36.04 17.21 -28.57
C GLY A 385 -35.52 18.59 -29.04
N PRO A 386 -35.25 19.51 -28.10
CA PRO A 386 -34.84 20.88 -28.42
C PRO A 386 -33.59 20.96 -29.31
N VAL A 387 -32.61 20.08 -29.11
CA VAL A 387 -31.42 20.02 -29.97
C VAL A 387 -31.78 19.54 -31.37
N GLY A 388 -32.55 18.46 -31.50
CA GLY A 388 -32.98 17.90 -32.77
C GLY A 388 -33.90 18.82 -33.58
N GLU A 389 -34.65 19.67 -32.90
CA GLU A 389 -35.49 20.73 -33.49
C GLU A 389 -34.69 21.99 -33.87
N GLY A 390 -33.38 22.04 -33.60
CA GLY A 390 -32.53 23.20 -33.88
C GLY A 390 -32.85 24.42 -32.99
N ARG A 391 -33.32 24.16 -31.76
CA ARG A 391 -33.62 25.17 -30.73
C ARG A 391 -32.51 25.31 -29.69
N ALA A 392 -31.62 24.34 -29.55
CA ALA A 392 -30.52 24.38 -28.59
C ALA A 392 -29.28 23.62 -29.09
N ILE A 393 -28.14 23.87 -28.44
CA ILE A 393 -26.94 23.03 -28.51
C ILE A 393 -26.56 22.65 -27.09
N GLU A 394 -26.15 21.40 -26.92
CA GLU A 394 -25.66 20.86 -25.66
C GLU A 394 -24.19 20.47 -25.80
N ALA A 395 -23.42 20.64 -24.73
CA ALA A 395 -22.05 20.17 -24.65
C ALA A 395 -21.82 19.42 -23.34
N ARG A 396 -21.14 18.27 -23.44
CA ARG A 396 -20.72 17.47 -22.27
C ARG A 396 -19.22 17.30 -22.30
N ALA A 397 -18.58 17.38 -21.15
CA ALA A 397 -17.14 17.20 -21.01
C ALA A 397 -16.83 16.32 -19.81
N VAL A 398 -15.78 15.50 -19.95
CA VAL A 398 -15.17 14.76 -18.86
C VAL A 398 -13.71 15.14 -18.79
N CYS A 399 -13.23 15.44 -17.59
CA CYS A 399 -11.83 15.74 -17.31
C CYS A 399 -11.24 14.74 -16.33
N LEU A 400 -10.00 14.32 -16.59
CA LEU A 400 -9.18 13.56 -15.65
C LEU A 400 -8.06 14.47 -15.12
N LEU A 401 -7.92 14.52 -13.80
CA LEU A 401 -6.84 15.18 -13.09
C LEU A 401 -5.98 14.15 -12.36
N SER A 402 -4.70 14.45 -12.19
CA SER A 402 -3.81 13.75 -11.28
C SER A 402 -3.25 14.72 -10.24
N ALA A 403 -2.90 14.24 -9.05
CA ALA A 403 -2.15 15.06 -8.10
C ALA A 403 -0.88 15.60 -8.77
N ALA A 404 -0.61 16.90 -8.61
CA ALA A 404 0.65 17.49 -9.02
C ALA A 404 1.76 16.92 -8.12
N GLY A 405 2.80 16.35 -8.74
CA GLY A 405 3.95 15.76 -8.06
C GLY A 405 4.96 16.78 -7.57
#